data_AF-A0A954PB67-F1
#
_entry.id   AF-A0A954PB67-F1
#
_cell.length_a   1.000
_cell.length_b   1.000
_cell.length_c   1.000
_cell.angle_alpha   90.00
_cell.angle_beta   90.00
_cell.angle_gamma   90.00
#
_symmetry.space_group_name_H-M   'P 1'
#
loop_
_entity.id
_entity.type
_entity.pdbx_description
1 polymer ?
#
loop_
_entity_poly.entity_id
_entity_poly.type
_entity_poly.pdbx_seq_one_letter_code
_entity_poly.pdbx_strand_id
1 'polypeptide(L)' 'MEPRVVRKLESAIEDAVAQIIVGMGLKRLPLLPSRHTMHLMAKAATAVYESAVEQHRKAGDD' A
#
# COMPACT_ATOMS: atom_id res chain seq x y z
N MET A 1 2.81 -13.00 -5.58
CA MET A 1 3.79 -12.24 -6.41
C MET A 1 5.22 -12.55 -5.93
N GLU A 2 6.29 -12.19 -6.64
CA GLU A 2 7.65 -12.43 -6.12
C GLU A 2 7.93 -11.59 -4.86
N PRO A 3 8.51 -12.14 -3.77
CA PRO A 3 8.73 -11.41 -2.52
C PRO A 3 9.55 -10.12 -2.65
N ARG A 4 10.47 -10.05 -3.62
CA ARG A 4 11.27 -8.84 -3.88
C ARG A 4 10.43 -7.74 -4.51
N VAL A 5 9.46 -8.10 -5.36
CA VAL A 5 8.52 -7.15 -5.98
C VAL A 5 7.55 -6.62 -4.93
N VAL A 6 7.04 -7.50 -4.07
CA VAL A 6 6.17 -7.13 -2.93
C VAL A 6 6.84 -6.06 -2.07
N ARG A 7 8.08 -6.29 -1.61
CA ARG A 7 8.80 -5.31 -0.79
C ARG A 7 9.01 -3.97 -1.48
N LYS A 8 9.30 -3.97 -2.78
CA LYS A 8 9.47 -2.73 -3.56
C LYS A 8 8.14 -1.96 -3.66
N LEU A 9 7.04 -2.68 -3.88
CA LEU A 9 5.71 -2.09 -3.98
C LEU A 9 5.26 -1.54 -2.62
N GLU A 10 5.47 -2.29 -1.54
CA GLU A 10 5.21 -1.83 -0.17
C GLU A 10 5.95 -0.52 0.12
N SER A 11 7.25 -0.42 -0.18
CA SER A 11 8.01 0.83 0.03
C SER A 11 7.47 1.99 -0.81
N ALA A 12 7.17 1.77 -2.09
CA ALA A 12 6.64 2.81 -2.95
C ALA A 12 5.27 3.32 -2.48
N ILE A 13 4.40 2.42 -2.00
CA ILE A 13 3.11 2.79 -1.43
C ILE A 13 3.28 3.51 -0.08
N GLU A 14 4.20 3.06 0.78
CA GLU A 14 4.50 3.73 2.06
C GLU A 14 4.95 5.18 1.82
N ASP A 15 5.84 5.41 0.86
CA ASP A 15 6.30 6.74 0.48
C ASP A 15 5.16 7.61 -0.08
N ALA A 16 4.30 7.05 -0.93
CA ALA A 16 3.14 7.76 -1.48
C ALA A 16 2.11 8.14 -0.40
N VAL A 17 1.82 7.21 0.53
CA VAL A 17 0.96 7.46 1.68
C VAL A 17 1.55 8.57 2.55
N ALA A 18 2.86 8.52 2.83
CA ALA A 18 3.53 9.54 3.63
C ALA A 18 3.41 10.93 2.99
N GLN A 19 3.65 11.05 1.68
CA GLN A 19 3.52 12.32 0.96
C GLN A 19 2.10 12.89 1.04
N ILE A 20 1.07 12.06 0.85
CA ILE A 20 -0.33 12.50 0.91
C ILE A 20 -0.70 12.95 2.33
N ILE A 21 -0.37 12.14 3.33
CA ILE A 21 -0.70 12.41 4.73
C ILE A 21 -0.01 13.69 5.22
N VAL A 22 1.28 13.85 4.95
CA VAL A 22 2.05 15.05 5.30
C VAL A 22 1.50 16.27 4.55
N GLY A 23 1.16 16.12 3.27
CA GLY A 23 0.59 17.18 2.45
C GLY A 23 -0.79 17.65 2.92
N MET A 24 -1.64 16.74 3.41
CA MET A 24 -2.94 17.09 3.99
C MET A 24 -2.80 17.79 5.36
N GLY A 25 -1.84 17.33 6.18
CA GLY A 25 -1.55 17.87 7.50
C GLY A 25 -2.72 17.76 8.50
N LEU A 26 -2.49 18.19 9.73
CA LEU A 26 -3.50 18.17 10.80
C LEU A 26 -4.71 19.08 10.54
N LYS A 27 -4.64 19.98 9.56
CA LYS A 27 -5.77 20.83 9.19
C LYS A 27 -6.88 20.07 8.49
N ARG A 28 -6.57 18.93 7.86
CA ARG A 28 -7.51 18.11 7.09
C ARG A 28 -7.63 16.68 7.61
N LEU A 29 -6.73 16.25 8.49
CA LEU A 29 -6.73 14.92 9.09
C LEU A 29 -6.90 15.03 10.60
N PRO A 30 -7.73 14.15 11.21
CA PRO A 30 -7.94 14.15 12.66
C PRO A 30 -6.69 13.70 13.43
N LEU A 31 -5.76 13.00 12.77
CA LEU A 31 -4.48 12.56 13.33
C LEU A 31 -3.44 12.38 12.22
N LEU A 32 -2.16 12.54 12.58
CA LEU A 32 -1.05 12.11 11.74
C LEU A 32 -0.63 10.69 12.13
N PRO A 33 -0.77 9.70 11.25
CA PRO A 33 -0.37 8.33 11.54
C PRO A 33 1.13 8.23 11.80
N SER A 34 1.50 7.34 12.71
CA SER A 34 2.90 6.99 12.93
C SER A 34 3.50 6.34 11.68
N ARG A 35 4.84 6.32 11.58
CA ARG A 35 5.53 5.57 10.53
C ARG A 35 5.10 4.09 10.50
N HIS A 36 4.93 3.48 11.67
CA HIS A 36 4.47 2.10 11.76
C HIS A 36 3.05 1.92 11.18
N THR A 37 2.15 2.86 11.47
CA THR A 37 0.78 2.85 10.91
C THR A 37 0.81 2.97 9.38
N MET A 38 1.60 3.89 8.82
CA MET A 38 1.74 4.02 7.36
C MET A 38 2.32 2.77 6.71
N HIS A 39 3.31 2.14 7.36
CA HIS A 39 3.87 0.86 6.91
C HIS A 39 2.80 -0.26 6.84
N LEU A 40 1.93 -0.35 7.86
CA LEU A 40 0.82 -1.32 7.83
C LEU A 40 -0.21 -1.02 6.75
N MET A 41 -0.50 0.26 6.49
CA MET A 41 -1.38 0.65 5.38
C MET A 41 -0.80 0.21 4.03
N ALA A 42 0.51 0.41 3.82
CA ALA A 42 1.18 -0.01 2.60
C ALA A 42 1.15 -1.53 2.38
N LYS A 43 1.32 -2.31 3.46
CA LYS A 43 1.15 -3.76 3.45
C LYS A 43 -0.26 -4.18 3.07
N ALA A 44 -1.28 -3.56 3.67
CA ALA A 44 -2.67 -3.86 3.38
C ALA A 44 -3.01 -3.56 1.91
N ALA A 45 -2.59 -2.40 1.41
CA ALA A 45 -2.77 -2.04 0.00
C ALA A 45 -2.06 -3.02 -0.96
N THR A 46 -0.84 -3.44 -0.61
CA THR A 46 -0.08 -4.43 -1.39
C THR A 46 -0.79 -5.77 -1.42
N ALA A 47 -1.28 -6.27 -0.28
CA ALA A 47 -2.00 -7.53 -0.20
C ALA A 47 -3.30 -7.53 -1.03
N VAL A 48 -4.02 -6.39 -1.07
CA VAL A 48 -5.19 -6.22 -1.95
C VAL A 48 -4.80 -6.33 -3.42
N TYR A 49 -3.69 -5.70 -3.82
CA TYR A 49 -3.20 -5.78 -5.20
C TYR A 49 -2.73 -7.19 -5.57
N GLU A 50 -2.00 -7.87 -4.68
CA GLU A 50 -1.61 -9.27 -4.88
C GLU A 50 -2.83 -10.17 -5.10
N SER A 51 -3.88 -9.98 -4.30
CA SER A 51 -5.13 -10.72 -4.45
C SER A 51 -5.79 -10.46 -5.81
N ALA A 52 -5.78 -9.20 -6.28
CA ALA A 52 -6.31 -8.84 -7.61
C ALA A 52 -5.49 -9.48 -8.75
N VAL A 53 -4.16 -9.51 -8.63
CA VAL A 53 -3.27 -10.18 -9.59
C VAL A 53 -3.54 -11.68 -9.64
N GLU A 54 -3.74 -12.32 -8.49
CA GLU A 54 -4.07 -13.75 -8.41
C GLU A 54 -5.43 -14.07 -9.02
N GLN A 55 -6.45 -13.23 -8.79
CA GLN A 55 -7.76 -13.35 -9.40
C GLN A 55 -7.68 -13.19 -10.93
N HIS A 56 -6.94 -12.19 -11.41
CA HIS A 56 -6.76 -11.97 -12.83
C HIS A 56 -6.02 -13.12 -13.52
N ARG A 57 -5.03 -13.74 -12.85
CA ARG A 57 -4.35 -14.92 -13.37
C ARG A 57 -5.30 -16.11 -13.49
N LYS A 58 -6.11 -16.37 -12.46
CA LYS A 58 -7.11 -17.45 -12.48
C LYS A 58 -8.15 -17.26 -13.59
N ALA A 59 -8.61 -16.02 -13.80
CA ALA A 59 -9.62 -15.72 -14.82
C ALA A 59 -9.10 -15.77 -16.27
N GLY A 60 -7.77 -15.77 -16.48
CA GLY A 60 -7.16 -15.89 -17.81
C GLY A 60 -6.72 -17.31 -18.18
N ASP A 61 -6.81 -18.26 -17.23
CA ASP A 61 -6.50 -19.68 -17.42
C ASP A 61 -7.78 -20.53 -17.70
N ASP A 62 -8.96 -19.89 -17.73
CA ASP A 62 -10.27 -20.45 -18.15
C ASP A 62 -10.64 -20.00 -19.58
#